data_AF-A0A7J8PPN6-F1
#
_entry.id   AF-A0A7J8PPN6-F1
#
_cell.length_a   1.000
_cell.length_b   1.000
_cell.length_c   1.000
_cell.angle_alpha   90.00
_cell.angle_beta   90.00
_cell.angle_gamma   90.00
#
_symmetry.space_group_name_H-M   'P 1'
#
loop_
_entity.id
_entity.type
_entity.pdbx_description
1 polymer ?
#
loop_
_entity_poly.entity_id
_entity_poly.type
_entity_poly.pdbx_seq_one_letter_code
_entity_poly.pdbx_strand_id
1 'polypeptide(L)'
;MDSYYHFDNGDTHLPPGFRFHPTDEELITYYLLKKVLDSGFAGRAIAEVDLNKSEPWELPGKAKMGEKEWYFFSLRDRKYPT
;
A
#
# COMPACT_ATOMS: atom_id res chain seq x y z
N MET A 1 18.88 -22.76 1.62
CA MET A 1 17.50 -23.10 1.23
C MET A 1 16.62 -22.10 1.92
N ASP A 2 16.09 -21.21 1.11
CA ASP A 2 15.91 -19.82 1.47
C ASP A 2 14.79 -19.61 2.48
N SER A 3 15.10 -18.75 3.44
CA SER A 3 14.16 -18.10 4.35
C SER A 3 13.04 -17.46 3.53
N TYR A 4 11.97 -18.23 3.31
CA TYR A 4 10.72 -17.76 2.73
C TYR A 4 10.31 -16.50 3.49
N TYR A 5 10.36 -15.38 2.77
CA TYR A 5 9.86 -14.07 3.13
C TYR A 5 8.86 -14.10 4.29
N HIS A 6 9.38 -13.97 5.50
CA HIS A 6 8.58 -13.57 6.64
C HIS A 6 8.21 -12.12 6.35
N PHE A 7 7.10 -11.93 5.65
CA PHE A 7 6.41 -10.64 5.66
C PHE A 7 6.13 -10.37 7.14
N ASP A 8 6.92 -9.46 7.72
CA ASP A 8 6.64 -8.86 9.01
C ASP A 8 5.21 -8.30 8.91
N ASN A 9 4.24 -9.09 9.39
CA ASN A 9 2.90 -8.62 9.68
C ASN A 9 3.06 -7.62 10.80
N GLY A 10 3.30 -6.37 10.41
CA GLY A 10 3.67 -5.27 11.29
C GLY A 10 2.61 -4.84 12.30
N ASP A 11 1.54 -5.61 12.41
CA ASP A 11 0.49 -5.48 13.42
C ASP A 11 0.95 -5.96 14.80
N THR A 12 2.06 -6.71 14.91
CA THR A 12 2.51 -7.30 16.19
C THR A 12 3.10 -6.30 17.20
N HIS A 13 3.32 -5.03 16.82
CA HIS A 13 3.98 -4.03 17.68
C HIS A 13 3.21 -2.71 17.87
N LEU A 14 2.01 -2.58 17.32
CA LEU A 14 1.22 -1.35 17.46
C LEU A 14 0.24 -1.47 18.64
N PRO A 15 0.08 -0.41 19.46
CA PRO A 15 -0.91 -0.41 20.53
C PRO A 15 -2.34 -0.65 20.01
N PRO A 16 -3.21 -1.30 20.80
CA PRO A 16 -4.61 -1.45 20.44
C PRO A 16 -5.26 -0.10 20.07
N GLY A 17 -6.01 -0.09 18.97
CA GLY A 17 -6.69 1.12 18.47
C GLY A 17 -5.83 2.01 17.57
N PHE A 18 -4.53 1.73 17.43
CA PHE A 18 -3.73 2.36 16.37
C PHE A 18 -4.23 1.88 15.01
N ARG A 19 -4.48 2.83 14.11
CA ARG A 19 -4.94 2.55 12.75
C ARG A 19 -4.26 3.49 11.79
N PHE A 20 -4.02 2.98 10.58
CA PHE A 20 -3.63 3.83 9.48
C PHE A 20 -4.83 4.67 9.04
N HIS A 21 -4.81 5.95 9.38
CA HIS A 21 -5.86 6.91 9.04
C HIS A 21 -5.22 8.25 8.66
N PRO A 22 -4.42 8.27 7.57
CA PRO A 22 -3.74 9.48 7.13
C PRO A 22 -4.74 10.51 6.59
N THR A 23 -4.34 11.77 6.64
CA THR A 23 -4.98 12.86 5.90
C THR A 23 -4.60 12.84 4.41
N ASP A 24 -5.36 13.53 3.57
CA ASP A 24 -5.04 13.67 2.14
C ASP A 24 -3.64 14.26 1.90
N GLU A 25 -3.26 15.26 2.71
CA GLU A 25 -1.94 15.88 2.64
C GLU A 25 -0.82 14.89 2.98
N GLU A 26 -1.04 14.04 4.00
CA GLU A 26 -0.07 13.02 4.40
C GLU A 26 0.07 11.94 3.33
N LEU A 27 -1.04 11.49 2.72
CA LEU A 27 -1.04 10.54 1.60
C LEU A 27 -0.19 11.05 0.43
N ILE A 28 -0.34 12.32 0.08
CA ILE A 28 0.42 12.93 -1.03
C ILE A 28 1.88 13.10 -0.63
N THR A 29 2.16 13.77 0.48
CA THR A 29 3.49 14.27 0.82
C THR A 29 4.41 13.18 1.33
N TYR A 30 3.92 12.27 2.18
CA TYR A 30 4.76 11.28 2.84
C TYR A 30 4.75 9.90 2.18
N TYR A 31 3.72 9.59 1.39
CA TYR A 31 3.58 8.29 0.73
C TYR A 31 3.76 8.40 -0.78
N LEU A 32 2.91 9.14 -1.47
CA LEU A 32 2.93 9.19 -2.94
C LEU A 32 4.19 9.88 -3.47
N LEU A 33 4.52 11.07 -2.97
CA LEU A 33 5.71 11.81 -3.38
C LEU A 33 6.98 10.99 -3.13
N LYS A 34 7.08 10.33 -1.97
CA LYS A 34 8.22 9.46 -1.66
C LYS A 34 8.31 8.27 -2.60
N LYS A 35 7.17 7.65 -2.96
CA LYS A 35 7.15 6.55 -3.94
C LYS A 35 7.60 6.98 -5.33
N VAL A 36 7.28 8.21 -5.74
CA VAL A 36 7.69 8.74 -7.04
C VAL A 36 9.19 9.09 -7.07
N LEU A 37 9.72 9.65 -5.98
CA LEU A 37 11.12 10.05 -5.88
C LEU A 37 12.07 8.86 -5.66
N ASP A 38 11.59 7.82 -4.97
CA ASP A 38 12.35 6.61 -4.67
C ASP A 38 11.54 5.37 -5.10
N SER A 39 11.95 4.74 -6.20
CA SER A 39 11.31 3.51 -6.70
C SER A 39 11.41 2.35 -5.70
N GLY A 40 12.45 2.36 -4.85
CA GLY A 40 12.67 1.39 -3.78
C GLY A 40 11.84 1.67 -2.51
N PHE A 41 11.10 2.78 -2.45
CA PHE A 41 10.25 3.08 -1.32
C PHE A 41 9.18 1.99 -1.14
N ALA A 42 9.25 1.31 0.01
CA ALA A 42 8.28 0.32 0.45
C ALA A 42 7.62 0.79 1.75
N GLY A 43 6.48 1.48 1.62
CA GLY A 43 5.69 1.87 2.78
C GLY A 43 5.14 0.65 3.53
N ARG A 44 5.08 0.73 4.86
CA ARG A 44 4.50 -0.32 5.72
C ARG A 44 2.99 -0.49 5.50
N ALA A 45 2.28 0.61 5.32
CA ALA A 45 0.82 0.62 5.26
C ALA A 45 0.22 0.45 3.85
N ILE A 46 0.99 0.74 2.78
CA ILE A 46 0.48 0.79 1.40
C ILE A 46 1.13 -0.30 0.56
N ALA A 47 0.31 -1.16 -0.05
CA ALA A 47 0.75 -2.23 -0.94
C ALA A 47 0.86 -1.75 -2.39
N GLU A 48 1.62 -2.45 -3.23
CA GLU A 48 1.58 -2.23 -4.68
C GLU A 48 0.56 -3.17 -5.31
N VAL A 49 -0.27 -2.66 -6.22
CA VAL A 49 -1.26 -3.45 -6.93
C VAL A 49 -1.45 -2.98 -8.38
N ASP A 50 -1.62 -3.93 -9.28
CA ASP A 50 -2.14 -3.67 -10.62
C ASP A 50 -3.67 -3.75 -10.57
N LEU A 51 -4.32 -2.59 -10.60
CA LEU A 51 -5.78 -2.49 -10.57
C LEU A 51 -6.43 -3.04 -11.86
N ASN A 52 -5.69 -3.12 -12.97
CA ASN A 52 -6.22 -3.70 -14.22
C ASN A 52 -6.27 -5.23 -14.19
N LYS A 53 -5.58 -5.86 -13.22
CA LYS A 53 -5.49 -7.33 -13.07
C LYS A 53 -6.09 -7.85 -11.75
N SER A 54 -6.67 -6.97 -10.94
CA SER A 54 -7.17 -7.32 -9.62
C SER A 54 -8.64 -6.99 -9.52
N GLU A 55 -9.44 -7.98 -9.17
CA GLU A 55 -10.86 -7.74 -8.90
C GLU A 55 -11.03 -7.03 -7.55
N PRO A 56 -12.07 -6.18 -7.37
CA PRO A 56 -12.25 -5.40 -6.15
C PRO A 56 -12.29 -6.25 -4.87
N TRP A 57 -12.87 -7.46 -4.93
CA TRP A 57 -12.97 -8.38 -3.80
C TRP A 57 -11.64 -9.09 -3.45
N GLU A 58 -10.65 -9.06 -4.35
CA GLU A 58 -9.31 -9.58 -4.05
C GLU A 58 -8.42 -8.56 -3.35
N LEU A 59 -8.74 -7.26 -3.50
CA LEU A 59 -7.92 -6.18 -2.96
C LEU A 59 -7.69 -6.28 -1.45
N PRO A 60 -8.69 -6.59 -0.61
CA PRO A 60 -8.47 -6.74 0.84
C PRO A 60 -7.38 -7.75 1.18
N GLY A 61 -7.29 -8.87 0.45
CA GLY A 61 -6.26 -9.89 0.65
C GLY A 61 -4.87 -9.49 0.17
N LYS A 62 -4.75 -8.41 -0.62
CA LYS A 62 -3.50 -7.85 -1.14
C LYS A 62 -3.01 -6.65 -0.31
N ALA A 63 -3.81 -6.14 0.62
CA ALA A 63 -3.45 -4.98 1.44
C ALA A 63 -2.44 -5.35 2.53
N LYS A 64 -1.57 -4.39 2.89
CA LYS A 64 -0.62 -4.55 4.00
C LYS A 64 -1.20 -4.17 5.36
N MET A 65 -2.22 -3.32 5.38
CA MET A 65 -2.86 -2.80 6.59
C MET A 65 -4.28 -2.31 6.25
N GLY A 66 -5.13 -2.21 7.27
CA GLY A 66 -6.47 -1.64 7.16
C GLY A 66 -7.57 -2.69 7.27
N GLU A 67 -8.66 -2.32 7.96
CA GLU A 67 -9.81 -3.21 8.19
C GLU A 67 -11.00 -2.85 7.29
N LYS A 68 -11.30 -1.55 7.17
CA LYS A 68 -12.47 -1.02 6.42
C LYS A 68 -12.05 -0.30 5.15
N GLU A 69 -10.82 0.16 5.10
CA GLU A 69 -10.24 0.96 4.03
C GLU A 69 -8.84 0.41 3.73
N TRP A 70 -8.50 0.33 2.46
CA TRP A 70 -7.21 -0.20 2.01
C TRP A 70 -6.58 0.77 1.01
N TYR A 71 -5.27 0.92 1.12
CA TYR A 71 -4.51 1.88 0.33
C TYR A 71 -3.52 1.12 -0.54
N PHE A 72 -3.47 1.50 -1.82
CA PHE A 72 -2.58 0.88 -2.80
C PHE A 72 -1.85 1.91 -3.65
N PHE A 73 -0.59 1.63 -3.95
CA PHE A 73 0.08 2.22 -5.09
C PHE A 73 -0.33 1.43 -6.33
N SER A 74 -0.82 2.12 -7.34
CA SER A 74 -1.06 1.53 -8.65
C SER A 74 -0.40 2.37 -9.72
N LEU A 75 0.08 1.71 -10.78
CA LEU A 75 0.57 2.42 -11.94
C LEU A 75 -0.60 3.17 -12.55
N ARG A 76 -0.43 4.49 -12.70
CA ARG A 76 -1.42 5.31 -13.39
C ARG A 76 -1.42 4.91 -14.86
N ASP A 77 -2.40 4.11 -15.25
CA ASP A 77 -2.59 3.81 -16.65
C ASP A 77 -2.96 5.11 -17.38
N ARG A 78 -2.26 5.39 -18.47
CA ARG A 78 -2.64 6.52 -19.33
C ARG A 78 -3.79 6.01 -20.18
N LYS A 79 -5.01 6.15 -19.66
CA LYS A 79 -6.27 5.83 -20.38
C LYS A 79 -6.33 6.46 -21.78
N TYR A 80 -5.50 7.48 -22.06
CA TYR A 80 -5.27 8.03 -23.40
C TYR A 80 -3.77 8.29 -23.65
N PRO A 81 -3.21 7.86 -24.80
CA PRO A 81 -1.92 8.35 -25.28
C PRO A 81 -2.02 9.85 -25.58
N THR A 82 -1.05 10.64 -25.10
CA THR A 82 -0.81 12.01 -25.59
C THR A 82 0.08 11.98 -26.81
#